data_AF-A0A7W4NMF5-F1
#
_entry.id   AF-A0A7W4NMF5-F1
#
_cell.length_a   1.000
_cell.length_b   1.000
_cell.length_c   1.000
_cell.angle_alpha   90.00
_cell.angle_beta   90.00
_cell.angle_gamma   90.00
#
_symmetry.space_group_name_H-M   'P 1'
#
loop_
_entity.id
_entity.type
_entity.pdbx_description
1 polymer ?
#
loop_
_entity_poly.entity_id
_entity_poly.type
_entity_poly.pdbx_seq_one_letter_code
_entity_poly.pdbx_strand_id
1 'polypeptide(L)'
;MPTFILSATPATRTIGQHFTSTQMALLDKVAEPVRVEARNVTEVAERVLAFGSSVATARPGVSFLVCVRVVRGQRKPRGFDAANQAETFHNAAWLHAAIEQPAPHAHGPGVRMWGGRFTPFQLDGQAPIWPDATPDEFTRHADGSVGLYGSLRAVNARVQRETETLRNLFDVASGVDLRERYRARTHPFDVAAELLSATGPALLDAA
;
A
#
# COMPACT_ATOMS: atom_id res chain seq x y z
N MET A 1 22.34 17.33 -20.46
CA MET A 1 21.43 16.27 -19.96
C MET A 1 20.18 16.97 -19.43
N PRO A 2 18.95 16.52 -19.73
CA PRO A 2 17.79 17.23 -19.23
C PRO A 2 17.71 17.19 -17.71
N THR A 3 17.37 18.33 -17.12
CA THR A 3 17.18 18.54 -15.69
C THR A 3 15.69 18.56 -15.39
N PHE A 4 15.31 17.83 -14.36
CA PHE A 4 13.95 17.70 -13.84
C PHE A 4 13.88 18.25 -12.42
N ILE A 5 12.73 18.79 -12.07
CA ILE A 5 12.36 19.19 -10.72
C ILE A 5 11.38 18.13 -10.22
N LEU A 6 11.75 17.43 -9.16
CA LEU A 6 10.88 16.51 -8.43
C LEU A 6 10.33 17.22 -7.20
N SER A 7 9.02 17.12 -6.96
CA SER A 7 8.39 17.66 -5.76
C SER A 7 7.36 16.68 -5.22
N ALA A 8 7.31 16.52 -3.89
CA ALA A 8 6.31 15.70 -3.21
C ALA A 8 5.16 16.59 -2.72
N THR A 9 3.99 16.42 -3.33
CA THR A 9 2.78 17.19 -3.02
C THR A 9 1.83 16.33 -2.20
N PRO A 10 1.32 16.79 -1.04
CA PRO A 10 0.32 16.04 -0.30
C PRO A 10 -0.88 15.74 -1.18
N ALA A 11 -1.30 14.48 -1.18
CA ALA A 11 -2.39 14.02 -2.02
C ALA A 11 -3.05 12.78 -1.45
N THR A 12 -4.34 12.60 -1.70
CA THR A 12 -5.10 11.39 -1.37
C THR A 12 -6.00 11.01 -2.53
N ARG A 13 -6.25 9.72 -2.69
CA ARG A 13 -7.13 9.19 -3.73
C ARG A 13 -8.36 8.55 -3.10
N THR A 14 -9.53 8.92 -3.61
CA THR A 14 -10.81 8.31 -3.23
C THR A 14 -11.33 7.51 -4.42
N ILE A 15 -11.57 6.23 -4.19
CA ILE A 15 -12.17 5.28 -5.14
C ILE A 15 -13.66 5.20 -4.79
N GLY A 16 -14.48 5.91 -5.56
CA GLY A 16 -15.93 5.83 -5.49
C GLY A 16 -16.47 4.73 -6.40
N GLN A 17 -17.80 4.53 -6.36
CA GLN A 17 -18.48 3.52 -7.18
C GLN A 17 -18.38 3.79 -8.69
N HIS A 18 -18.39 5.08 -9.07
CA HIS A 18 -18.47 5.50 -10.49
C HIS A 18 -17.25 6.26 -10.98
N PHE A 19 -16.42 6.78 -10.08
CA PHE A 19 -15.23 7.54 -10.44
C PHE A 19 -14.15 7.40 -9.37
N THR A 20 -12.91 7.65 -9.79
CA THR A 20 -11.77 7.83 -8.88
C THR A 20 -11.39 9.30 -8.88
N SER A 21 -11.30 9.91 -7.71
CA SER A 21 -10.85 11.29 -7.54
C SER A 21 -9.51 11.32 -6.81
N THR A 22 -8.64 12.27 -7.18
CA THR A 22 -7.40 12.53 -6.46
C THR A 22 -7.40 13.98 -6.02
N GLN A 23 -7.36 14.20 -4.71
CA GLN A 23 -7.25 15.53 -4.12
C GLN A 23 -5.77 15.83 -3.87
N MET A 24 -5.32 17.02 -4.24
CA MET A 24 -3.94 17.47 -4.05
C MET A 24 -3.92 18.83 -3.39
N ALA A 25 -3.06 19.00 -2.38
CA ALA A 25 -2.78 20.30 -1.78
C ALA A 25 -1.64 20.99 -2.52
N LEU A 26 -1.94 21.62 -3.67
CA LEU A 26 -0.94 22.12 -4.62
C LEU A 26 0.01 23.19 -4.07
N LEU A 27 -0.38 23.87 -2.99
CA LEU A 27 0.44 24.89 -2.33
C LEU A 27 1.33 24.29 -1.23
N ASP A 28 1.00 23.09 -0.76
CA ASP A 28 1.74 22.42 0.29
C ASP A 28 2.79 21.47 -0.29
N LYS A 29 3.85 21.23 0.49
CA LYS A 29 4.92 20.33 0.12
C LYS A 29 5.29 19.44 1.29
N VAL A 30 5.45 18.15 1.02
CA VAL A 30 5.92 17.18 2.03
C VAL A 30 7.43 17.29 2.22
N ALA A 31 8.14 17.71 1.17
CA ALA A 31 9.58 17.88 1.16
C ALA A 31 10.00 18.97 0.16
N GLU A 32 11.22 19.50 0.35
CA GLU A 32 11.79 20.47 -0.57
C GLU A 32 11.98 19.87 -1.98
N PRO A 33 11.64 20.61 -3.05
CA PRO A 33 11.85 20.13 -4.40
C PRO A 33 13.34 19.95 -4.72
N VAL A 34 13.68 18.85 -5.39
CA VAL A 34 15.05 18.57 -5.81
C VAL A 34 15.20 18.69 -7.32
N ARG A 35 16.39 19.13 -7.76
CA ARG A 35 16.78 19.06 -9.17
C ARG A 35 17.57 17.78 -9.41
N VAL A 36 17.17 17.04 -10.43
CA VAL A 36 17.84 15.80 -10.84
C VAL A 36 18.10 15.84 -12.33
N GLU A 37 19.17 15.18 -12.75
CA GLU A 37 19.48 14.99 -14.16
C GLU A 37 19.15 13.55 -14.57
N ALA A 38 18.57 13.39 -15.75
CA ALA A 38 18.24 12.09 -16.34
C ALA A 38 18.28 12.18 -17.87
N ARG A 39 18.72 11.11 -18.54
CA ARG A 39 18.91 11.06 -20.01
C ARG A 39 17.69 10.52 -20.74
N ASN A 40 16.93 9.64 -20.08
CA ASN A 40 15.83 8.90 -20.67
C ASN A 40 14.71 8.68 -19.63
N VAL A 41 13.61 8.08 -20.09
CA VAL A 41 12.41 7.81 -19.26
C VAL A 41 12.72 6.87 -18.10
N THR A 42 13.55 5.85 -18.29
CA THR A 42 13.93 4.89 -17.24
C THR A 42 14.67 5.59 -16.10
N GLU A 43 15.67 6.41 -16.44
CA GLU A 43 16.40 7.19 -15.44
C GLU A 43 15.47 8.16 -14.69
N VAL A 44 14.48 8.77 -15.36
CA VAL A 44 13.48 9.60 -14.66
C VAL A 44 12.69 8.79 -13.64
N ALA A 45 12.22 7.58 -14.01
CA ALA A 45 11.49 6.70 -13.11
C ALA A 45 12.34 6.29 -11.88
N GLU A 46 13.61 5.95 -12.10
CA GLU A 46 14.56 5.65 -11.02
C GLU A 46 14.75 6.84 -10.08
N ARG A 47 14.90 8.06 -10.61
CA ARG A 47 15.00 9.28 -9.80
C ARG A 47 13.73 9.57 -9.01
N VAL A 48 12.55 9.34 -9.60
CA VAL A 48 11.26 9.47 -8.91
C VAL A 48 11.17 8.48 -7.76
N LEU A 49 11.53 7.21 -7.99
CA LEU A 49 11.50 6.18 -6.95
C LEU A 49 12.48 6.49 -5.80
N ALA A 50 13.69 6.93 -6.12
CA ALA A 50 14.69 7.30 -5.13
C ALA A 50 14.25 8.52 -4.30
N PHE A 51 13.71 9.55 -4.96
CA PHE A 51 13.20 10.74 -4.28
C PHE A 51 12.01 10.41 -3.38
N GLY A 52 11.00 9.71 -3.89
CA GLY A 52 9.83 9.35 -3.10
C GLY A 52 10.17 8.42 -1.92
N SER A 53 11.10 7.47 -2.10
CA SER A 53 11.59 6.64 -0.99
C SER A 53 12.23 7.48 0.10
N SER A 54 13.07 8.45 -0.27
CA SER A 54 13.69 9.39 0.68
C SER A 54 12.64 10.20 1.45
N VAL A 55 11.62 10.71 0.75
CA VAL A 55 10.52 11.45 1.37
C VAL A 55 9.74 10.56 2.34
N ALA A 56 9.41 9.33 1.95
CA ALA A 56 8.67 8.39 2.78
C ALA A 56 9.46 7.97 4.04
N THR A 57 10.78 7.80 3.93
CA THR A 57 11.65 7.55 5.09
C THR A 57 11.69 8.75 6.04
N ALA A 58 11.77 9.97 5.51
CA ALA A 58 11.79 11.19 6.31
C ALA A 58 10.42 11.54 6.91
N ARG A 59 9.33 11.13 6.26
CA ARG A 59 7.94 11.39 6.64
C ARG A 59 7.08 10.11 6.53
N PRO A 60 7.26 9.14 7.45
CA PRO A 60 6.51 7.89 7.41
C PRO A 60 4.99 8.12 7.50
N GLY A 61 4.22 7.30 6.79
CA GLY A 61 2.75 7.34 6.83
C GLY A 61 2.10 8.53 6.09
N VAL A 62 2.88 9.45 5.52
CA VAL A 62 2.33 10.58 4.76
C VAL A 62 1.99 10.15 3.33
N SER A 63 0.78 10.50 2.89
CA SER A 63 0.31 10.28 1.53
C SER A 63 0.72 11.42 0.60
N PHE A 64 1.33 11.12 -0.54
CA PHE A 64 1.76 12.13 -1.50
C PHE A 64 1.90 11.61 -2.93
N LEU A 65 1.92 12.58 -3.86
CA LEU A 65 2.30 12.38 -5.26
C LEU A 65 3.67 12.99 -5.52
N VAL A 66 4.52 12.27 -6.25
CA VAL A 66 5.74 12.86 -6.83
C VAL A 66 5.38 13.50 -8.16
N CYS A 67 5.49 14.81 -8.24
CA CYS A 67 5.32 15.56 -9.48
C CYS A 67 6.66 15.73 -10.17
N VAL A 68 6.72 15.39 -11.46
CA VAL A 68 7.91 15.54 -12.31
C VAL A 68 7.71 16.71 -13.26
N ARG A 69 8.60 17.70 -13.20
CA ARG A 69 8.59 18.84 -14.14
C ARG A 69 9.95 18.98 -14.81
N VAL A 70 9.98 19.27 -16.10
CA VAL A 70 11.23 19.60 -16.80
C VAL A 70 11.57 21.06 -16.56
N VAL A 71 12.85 21.37 -16.33
CA VAL A 71 13.31 22.76 -16.22
C VAL A 71 12.97 23.53 -17.49
N ARG A 72 12.46 24.75 -17.34
CA ARG A 72 12.06 25.61 -18.47
C ARG A 72 13.19 25.77 -19.47
N GLY A 73 12.87 25.66 -20.76
CA GLY A 73 13.84 25.78 -21.86
C GLY A 73 14.59 24.49 -22.18
N GLN A 74 14.42 23.42 -21.39
CA GLN A 74 15.02 22.12 -21.68
C GLN A 74 14.06 21.18 -22.40
N ARG A 75 14.63 20.30 -23.24
CA ARG A 75 13.87 19.31 -24.02
C ARG A 75 13.61 18.04 -23.20
N LYS A 76 12.36 17.60 -23.15
CA LYS A 76 11.96 16.29 -22.60
C LYS A 76 12.61 15.14 -23.39
N PRO A 77 13.03 14.04 -22.75
CA PRO A 77 13.43 12.83 -23.46
C PRO A 77 12.25 12.25 -24.24
N ARG A 78 12.55 11.49 -25.29
CA ARG A 78 11.53 10.82 -26.12
C ARG A 78 10.67 9.90 -25.24
N GLY A 79 9.34 9.96 -25.42
CA GLY A 79 8.40 9.13 -24.68
C GLY A 79 8.02 9.65 -23.28
N PHE A 80 8.56 10.79 -22.84
CA PHE A 80 8.29 11.35 -21.51
C PHE A 80 6.79 11.54 -21.23
N ASP A 81 6.04 12.15 -22.15
CA ASP A 81 4.62 12.45 -21.91
C ASP A 81 3.77 11.18 -21.88
N ALA A 82 4.08 10.20 -22.75
CA ALA A 82 3.43 8.89 -22.74
C ALA A 82 3.72 8.12 -21.44
N ALA A 83 4.96 8.16 -20.96
CA ALA A 83 5.36 7.57 -19.69
C ALA A 83 4.64 8.22 -18.50
N ASN A 84 4.54 9.55 -18.51
CA ASN A 84 3.82 10.27 -17.47
C ASN A 84 2.32 9.92 -17.47
N GLN A 85 1.70 9.81 -18.64
CA GLN A 85 0.29 9.45 -18.78
C GLN A 85 0.01 7.99 -18.39
N ALA A 86 0.94 7.08 -18.68
CA ALA A 86 0.85 5.67 -18.32
C ALA A 86 1.29 5.37 -16.87
N GLU A 87 1.52 6.39 -16.04
CA GLU A 87 2.00 6.28 -14.65
C GLU A 87 3.31 5.48 -14.49
N THR A 88 4.13 5.33 -15.53
CA THR A 88 5.35 4.51 -15.50
C THR A 88 6.50 5.13 -14.71
N PHE A 89 6.38 6.42 -14.37
CA PHE A 89 7.29 7.07 -13.43
C PHE A 89 7.03 6.68 -11.97
N HIS A 90 5.97 5.93 -11.68
CA HIS A 90 5.58 5.57 -10.30
C HIS A 90 5.26 6.80 -9.42
N ASN A 91 4.76 7.88 -10.04
CA ASN A 91 4.40 9.14 -9.37
C ASN A 91 3.40 8.93 -8.20
N ALA A 92 2.55 7.92 -8.30
CA ALA A 92 1.51 7.57 -7.33
C ALA A 92 1.87 6.42 -6.38
N ALA A 93 3.15 6.02 -6.33
CA ALA A 93 3.57 4.86 -5.53
C ALA A 93 3.35 5.02 -4.01
N TRP A 94 3.30 6.25 -3.51
CA TRP A 94 3.01 6.61 -2.10
C TRP A 94 1.62 7.25 -1.91
N LEU A 95 0.77 7.21 -2.93
CA LEU A 95 -0.57 7.78 -2.85
C LEU A 95 -1.50 6.81 -2.13
N HIS A 96 -2.02 7.22 -0.97
CA HIS A 96 -3.02 6.45 -0.25
C HIS A 96 -4.34 6.52 -1.02
N ALA A 97 -4.89 5.34 -1.34
CA ALA A 97 -6.12 5.19 -2.09
C ALA A 97 -7.18 4.51 -1.22
N ALA A 98 -8.19 5.27 -0.80
CA ALA A 98 -9.26 4.80 0.04
C ALA A 98 -10.54 4.57 -0.78
N ILE A 99 -11.25 3.48 -0.49
CA ILE A 99 -12.60 3.21 -0.97
C ILE A 99 -13.55 4.09 -0.15
N GLU A 100 -14.36 4.89 -0.85
CA GLU A 100 -15.28 5.85 -0.23
C GLU A 100 -16.30 5.15 0.66
N GLN A 101 -16.94 4.12 0.12
CA GLN A 101 -17.95 3.30 0.76
C GLN A 101 -17.51 1.83 0.69
N PRO A 102 -16.66 1.37 1.63
CA PRO A 102 -16.25 -0.03 1.65
C PRO A 102 -17.49 -0.91 1.86
N ALA A 103 -17.62 -1.99 1.08
CA ALA A 103 -18.72 -2.93 1.28
C ALA A 103 -18.62 -3.53 2.69
N PRO A 104 -19.69 -3.47 3.51
CA PRO A 104 -19.68 -4.05 4.84
C PRO A 104 -19.50 -5.57 4.73
N HIS A 105 -18.80 -6.15 5.70
CA HIS A 105 -18.60 -7.59 5.79
C HIS A 105 -19.49 -8.15 6.92
N ALA A 106 -20.04 -9.36 6.77
CA ALA A 106 -20.98 -9.94 7.73
C ALA A 106 -20.42 -10.01 9.17
N HIS A 107 -19.10 -10.13 9.29
CA HIS A 107 -18.38 -10.26 10.56
C HIS A 107 -17.52 -9.03 10.92
N GLY A 108 -17.67 -7.88 10.24
CA GLY A 108 -16.91 -6.67 10.57
C GLY A 108 -16.97 -5.52 9.54
N PRO A 109 -16.16 -4.47 9.74
CA PRO A 109 -16.09 -3.36 8.79
C PRO A 109 -15.48 -3.80 7.46
N GLY A 110 -15.89 -3.15 6.37
CA GLY A 110 -15.29 -3.38 5.06
C GLY A 110 -13.86 -2.82 4.95
N VAL A 111 -13.08 -3.37 4.00
CA VAL A 111 -11.72 -2.90 3.74
C VAL A 111 -11.75 -1.55 3.03
N ARG A 112 -11.28 -0.50 3.71
CA ARG A 112 -11.17 0.86 3.13
C ARG A 112 -9.96 1.04 2.24
N MET A 113 -8.86 0.35 2.49
CA MET A 113 -7.63 0.49 1.70
C MET A 113 -6.87 -0.83 1.70
N TRP A 114 -6.47 -1.27 0.51
CA TRP A 114 -5.62 -2.45 0.32
C TRP A 114 -4.14 -2.13 0.47
N GLY A 115 -3.75 -0.89 0.16
CA GLY A 115 -2.35 -0.49 0.13
C GLY A 115 -1.62 -1.06 -1.07
N GLY A 116 -0.30 -1.04 -1.00
CA GLY A 116 0.57 -1.46 -2.08
C GLY A 116 2.00 -1.67 -1.56
N ARG A 117 2.96 -1.59 -2.48
CA ARG A 117 4.37 -1.78 -2.14
C ARG A 117 4.85 -0.84 -1.03
N PHE A 118 4.45 0.44 -1.12
CA PHE A 118 4.90 1.50 -0.23
C PHE A 118 3.77 2.15 0.58
N THR A 119 2.55 1.64 0.47
CA THR A 119 1.37 2.19 1.17
C THR A 119 0.73 1.11 2.03
N PRO A 120 0.31 1.44 3.26
CA PRO A 120 -0.15 0.43 4.22
C PRO A 120 -1.52 -0.14 3.86
N PHE A 121 -1.84 -1.28 4.48
CA PHE A 121 -3.20 -1.77 4.55
C PHE A 121 -3.93 -0.99 5.63
N GLN A 122 -4.86 -0.13 5.21
CA GLN A 122 -5.61 0.80 6.06
C GLN A 122 -4.79 1.98 6.62
N LEU A 123 -5.48 3.08 6.92
CA LEU A 123 -4.88 4.28 7.51
C LEU A 123 -4.87 4.15 9.04
N ASP A 124 -3.96 4.86 9.71
CA ASP A 124 -3.97 4.97 11.17
C ASP A 124 -5.32 5.49 11.67
N GLY A 125 -5.87 4.84 12.70
CA GLY A 125 -7.21 5.10 13.23
C GLY A 125 -8.38 4.64 12.33
N GLN A 126 -8.09 3.98 11.21
CA GLN A 126 -9.07 3.38 10.30
C GLN A 126 -8.88 1.88 10.11
N ALA A 127 -7.72 1.34 10.47
CA ALA A 127 -7.54 -0.08 10.69
C ALA A 127 -8.71 -0.60 11.55
N PRO A 128 -9.35 -1.76 11.25
CA PRO A 128 -10.20 -2.43 12.20
C PRO A 128 -9.54 -2.45 13.58
N ILE A 129 -10.33 -2.57 14.62
CA ILE A 129 -9.81 -2.50 15.97
C ILE A 129 -8.88 -3.71 16.16
N TRP A 130 -7.56 -3.48 16.18
CA TRP A 130 -6.58 -4.44 16.67
C TRP A 130 -5.94 -3.86 17.93
N PRO A 131 -5.71 -4.70 18.96
CA PRO A 131 -4.94 -4.28 20.10
C PRO A 131 -3.48 -4.10 19.67
N ASP A 132 -2.95 -2.89 19.84
CA ASP A 132 -1.55 -2.50 19.60
C ASP A 132 -0.51 -3.27 20.45
N ALA A 133 -0.95 -4.29 21.22
CA ALA A 133 -0.20 -4.82 22.35
C ALA A 133 0.75 -5.99 22.02
N THR A 134 0.68 -6.61 20.83
CA THR A 134 1.54 -7.78 20.55
C THR A 134 2.14 -7.74 19.15
N PRO A 135 3.48 -7.63 19.01
CA PRO A 135 4.18 -7.92 17.78
C PRO A 135 3.85 -9.35 17.32
N ASP A 136 3.50 -9.51 16.04
CA ASP A 136 3.30 -10.82 15.41
C ASP A 136 4.47 -11.19 14.48
N GLU A 137 4.42 -12.38 13.91
CA GLU A 137 5.43 -12.89 12.99
C GLU A 137 5.64 -11.99 11.76
N PHE A 138 4.67 -11.14 11.39
CA PHE A 138 4.76 -10.25 10.23
C PHE A 138 5.42 -8.91 10.54
N THR A 139 5.51 -8.55 11.82
CA THR A 139 6.02 -7.25 12.26
C THR A 139 7.47 -7.00 11.80
N ARG A 140 8.29 -8.06 11.73
CA ARG A 140 9.68 -7.99 11.22
C ARG A 140 9.81 -8.18 9.71
N HIS A 141 8.79 -8.73 9.06
CA HIS A 141 8.84 -9.11 7.65
C HIS A 141 8.31 -8.03 6.70
N ALA A 142 7.98 -6.82 7.17
CA ALA A 142 7.41 -5.72 6.38
C ALA A 142 8.18 -5.31 5.10
N ASP A 143 9.35 -5.91 4.83
CA ASP A 143 10.12 -5.72 3.60
C ASP A 143 9.42 -6.33 2.38
N GLY A 144 8.86 -5.44 1.55
CA GLY A 144 8.49 -5.73 0.17
C GLY A 144 7.08 -5.31 -0.24
N SER A 145 6.13 -5.25 0.70
CA SER A 145 4.76 -4.77 0.43
C SER A 145 3.98 -4.45 1.71
N VAL A 146 3.92 -3.18 2.09
CA VAL A 146 3.25 -2.74 3.33
C VAL A 146 1.75 -3.11 3.32
N GLY A 147 1.08 -3.00 2.17
CA GLY A 147 -0.32 -3.40 2.00
C GLY A 147 -0.55 -4.91 2.16
N LEU A 148 0.34 -5.74 1.62
CA LEU A 148 0.23 -7.19 1.80
C LEU A 148 0.37 -7.54 3.28
N TYR A 149 1.43 -7.06 3.93
CA TYR A 149 1.69 -7.44 5.31
C TYR A 149 0.58 -6.99 6.26
N GLY A 150 0.05 -5.77 6.10
CA GLY A 150 -1.08 -5.37 6.92
C GLY A 150 -2.34 -6.22 6.65
N SER A 151 -2.55 -6.72 5.42
CA SER A 151 -3.62 -7.69 5.13
C SER A 151 -3.35 -9.04 5.82
N LEU A 152 -2.13 -9.56 5.80
CA LEU A 152 -1.78 -10.80 6.49
C LEU A 152 -1.95 -10.70 8.00
N ARG A 153 -1.58 -9.56 8.60
CA ARG A 153 -1.82 -9.27 10.02
C ARG A 153 -3.31 -9.31 10.35
N ALA A 154 -4.16 -8.76 9.48
CA ALA A 154 -5.61 -8.80 9.66
C ALA A 154 -6.16 -10.24 9.60
N VAL A 155 -5.64 -11.10 8.70
CA VAL A 155 -5.99 -12.52 8.63
C VAL A 155 -5.55 -13.25 9.90
N ASN A 156 -4.27 -13.11 10.28
CA ASN A 156 -3.69 -13.80 11.43
C ASN A 156 -4.42 -13.47 12.73
N ALA A 157 -4.69 -12.19 12.97
CA ALA A 157 -5.42 -11.76 14.14
C ALA A 157 -6.84 -12.35 14.20
N ARG A 158 -7.51 -12.51 13.05
CA ARG A 158 -8.82 -13.18 13.00
C ARG A 158 -8.67 -14.66 13.35
N VAL A 159 -7.70 -15.37 12.75
CA VAL A 159 -7.44 -16.78 13.07
C VAL A 159 -7.19 -16.97 14.56
N GLN A 160 -6.26 -16.21 15.15
CA GLN A 160 -5.90 -16.31 16.56
C GLN A 160 -7.08 -16.01 17.50
N ARG A 161 -7.94 -15.05 17.13
CA ARG A 161 -9.15 -14.75 17.90
C ARG A 161 -10.16 -15.91 17.88
N GLU A 162 -10.40 -16.53 16.73
CA GLU A 162 -11.38 -17.63 16.64
C GLU A 162 -10.86 -18.95 17.23
N THR A 163 -9.54 -19.14 17.28
CA THR A 163 -8.92 -20.36 17.82
C THR A 163 -8.40 -20.21 19.24
N GLU A 164 -8.51 -19.02 19.83
CA GLU A 164 -7.97 -18.66 21.15
C GLU A 164 -6.49 -19.07 21.34
N THR A 165 -5.71 -19.11 20.26
CA THR A 165 -4.33 -19.64 20.24
C THR A 165 -3.40 -18.76 19.44
N LEU A 166 -2.17 -18.59 19.93
CA LEU A 166 -1.09 -17.92 19.19
C LEU A 166 -0.52 -18.90 18.16
N ARG A 167 -1.13 -18.95 16.97
CA ARG A 167 -0.65 -19.75 15.84
C ARG A 167 0.08 -18.87 14.84
N ASN A 168 1.07 -19.46 14.17
CA ASN A 168 1.66 -18.84 13.00
C ASN A 168 0.73 -19.07 11.81
N LEU A 169 0.37 -18.01 11.08
CA LEU A 169 -0.50 -18.14 9.91
C LEU A 169 0.07 -19.12 8.86
N PHE A 170 1.40 -19.25 8.80
CA PHE A 170 2.06 -20.18 7.88
C PHE A 170 1.94 -21.65 8.27
N ASP A 171 1.45 -21.96 9.48
CA ASP A 171 1.13 -23.34 9.88
C ASP A 171 -0.14 -23.85 9.18
N VAL A 172 -1.00 -22.95 8.71
CA VAL A 172 -2.31 -23.26 8.10
C VAL A 172 -2.44 -22.79 6.65
N ALA A 173 -1.52 -21.95 6.17
CA ALA A 173 -1.59 -21.37 4.82
C ALA A 173 -0.20 -21.19 4.20
N SER A 174 -0.08 -21.40 2.88
CA SER A 174 1.16 -21.10 2.17
C SER A 174 1.28 -19.60 1.87
N GLY A 175 2.51 -19.07 1.86
CA GLY A 175 2.75 -17.68 1.47
C GLY A 175 2.45 -17.37 -0.01
N VAL A 176 2.27 -18.37 -0.87
CA VAL A 176 1.82 -18.16 -2.26
C VAL A 176 0.33 -17.91 -2.29
N ASP A 177 -0.46 -18.79 -1.65
CA ASP A 177 -1.92 -18.66 -1.54
C ASP A 177 -2.34 -17.31 -0.92
N LEU A 178 -1.71 -16.94 0.19
CA LEU A 178 -1.98 -15.67 0.86
C LEU A 178 -1.71 -14.44 -0.03
N ARG A 179 -0.69 -14.50 -0.90
CA ARG A 179 -0.41 -13.43 -1.87
C ARG A 179 -1.44 -13.38 -2.99
N GLU A 180 -1.91 -14.53 -3.44
CA GLU A 180 -2.96 -14.62 -4.47
C GLU A 180 -4.28 -14.06 -3.93
N ARG A 181 -4.67 -14.41 -2.71
CA ARG A 181 -5.85 -13.86 -2.01
C ARG A 181 -5.77 -12.34 -1.85
N TYR A 182 -4.61 -11.81 -1.45
CA TYR A 182 -4.39 -10.36 -1.38
C TYR A 182 -4.52 -9.69 -2.76
N ARG A 183 -3.94 -10.27 -3.82
CA ARG A 183 -4.07 -9.75 -5.19
C ARG A 183 -5.51 -9.78 -5.68
N ALA A 184 -6.27 -10.81 -5.31
CA ALA A 184 -7.69 -10.96 -5.59
C ALA A 184 -8.57 -10.03 -4.74
N ARG A 185 -8.00 -9.32 -3.76
CA ARG A 185 -8.72 -8.47 -2.81
C ARG A 185 -9.79 -9.26 -2.03
N THR A 186 -9.50 -10.52 -1.71
CA THR A 186 -10.35 -11.34 -0.84
C THR A 186 -10.34 -10.77 0.57
N HIS A 187 -11.51 -10.58 1.17
CA HIS A 187 -11.62 -9.97 2.49
C HIS A 187 -10.82 -10.78 3.53
N PRO A 188 -10.02 -10.15 4.42
CA PRO A 188 -9.19 -10.88 5.38
C PRO A 188 -9.97 -11.85 6.27
N PHE A 189 -11.24 -11.53 6.58
CA PHE A 189 -12.07 -12.40 7.42
C PHE A 189 -12.59 -13.63 6.66
N ASP A 190 -12.86 -13.51 5.36
CA ASP A 190 -13.22 -14.65 4.51
C ASP A 190 -12.02 -15.60 4.40
N VAL A 191 -10.83 -15.04 4.16
CA VAL A 191 -9.58 -15.83 4.14
C VAL A 191 -9.41 -16.59 5.46
N ALA A 192 -9.55 -15.91 6.60
CA ALA A 192 -9.44 -16.58 7.90
C ALA A 192 -10.50 -17.68 8.10
N ALA A 193 -11.77 -17.43 7.73
CA ALA A 193 -12.83 -18.42 7.85
C ALA A 193 -12.60 -19.66 6.98
N GLU A 194 -12.11 -19.47 5.76
CA GLU A 194 -11.73 -20.55 4.86
C GLU A 194 -10.57 -21.38 5.40
N LEU A 195 -9.53 -20.73 5.94
CA LEU A 195 -8.40 -21.43 6.57
C LEU A 195 -8.85 -22.28 7.77
N LEU A 196 -9.72 -21.74 8.62
CA LEU A 196 -10.27 -22.46 9.76
C LEU A 196 -11.12 -23.66 9.33
N SER A 197 -11.91 -23.49 8.27
CA SER A 197 -12.77 -24.56 7.73
C SER A 197 -11.95 -25.68 7.06
N ALA A 198 -10.88 -25.32 6.34
CA ALA A 198 -10.02 -26.27 5.64
C ALA A 198 -9.18 -27.15 6.57
N THR A 199 -8.93 -26.69 7.81
CA THR A 199 -8.05 -27.40 8.75
C THR A 199 -8.79 -28.43 9.63
N GLY A 200 -10.14 -28.50 9.56
CA GLY A 200 -10.97 -29.50 10.23
C GLY A 200 -10.96 -29.47 11.77
N PRO A 201 -11.75 -30.33 12.47
CA PRO A 201 -11.87 -30.34 13.93
C PRO A 201 -10.60 -30.81 14.67
N ALA A 202 -9.60 -31.35 13.95
CA ALA A 202 -8.38 -31.91 14.52
C ALA A 202 -7.49 -30.88 15.25
N LEU A 203 -7.87 -29.60 15.26
CA LEU A 203 -7.16 -28.51 15.94
C LEU A 203 -7.84 -27.95 17.19
N LEU A 204 -9.05 -28.39 17.53
CA LEU A 204 -9.71 -27.98 18.79
C LEU A 204 -9.27 -28.83 19.99
N ASP A 205 -8.70 -30.01 19.76
CA ASP A 205 -8.34 -30.99 20.82
C ASP A 205 -6.85 -31.00 21.20
N ALA A 206 -6.03 -30.08 20.69
CA ALA A 206 -4.57 -30.05 20.93
C ALA A 206 -4.12 -28.87 21.81
N ALA A 207 -4.99 -28.38 22.68
CA ALA A 207 -4.66 -27.40 23.73
C ALA A 207 -4.36 -28.11 25.06
#